data_AF-A0A2N7F576-F1
#
_entry.id   AF-A0A2N7F576-F1
#
_cell.length_a   1.000
_cell.length_b   1.000
_cell.length_c   1.000
_cell.angle_alpha   90.00
_cell.angle_beta   90.00
_cell.angle_gamma   90.00
#
_symmetry.space_group_name_H-M   'P 1'
#
loop_
_entity.id
_entity.type
_entity.pdbx_description
1 polymer ?
#
loop_
_entity_poly.entity_id
_entity_poly.type
_entity_poly.pdbx_seq_one_letter_code
_entity_poly.pdbx_strand_id
1 'polypeptide(L)'
;MNKGFYLVVKWPGWDCVLKETLALGLNALIGIAIAMFSFLWILTISPFDDPYLSQFEYQRLAEKEDLMLALWEWGGGIYFVLIFLLYLARVFIHKRKS
;
A
#
# COMPACT_ATOMS: atom_id res chain seq x y z
N MET A 1 6.47 -31.13 42.70
CA MET A 1 7.42 -30.12 42.18
C MET A 1 6.94 -29.65 40.81
N ASN A 2 6.22 -28.52 40.74
CA ASN A 2 5.76 -27.95 39.48
C ASN A 2 6.85 -27.05 38.90
N LYS A 3 7.43 -27.44 37.76
CA LYS A 3 8.31 -26.57 36.98
C LYS A 3 7.41 -25.71 36.07
N GLY A 4 7.12 -24.48 36.51
CA GLY A 4 6.45 -23.49 35.68
C GLY A 4 7.33 -23.14 34.48
N PHE A 5 6.82 -23.38 33.27
CA PHE A 5 7.43 -22.91 32.03
C PHE A 5 7.18 -21.40 31.91
N TYR A 6 8.20 -20.60 32.18
CA TYR A 6 8.16 -19.17 31.86
C TYR A 6 8.52 -19.00 30.38
N LEU A 7 7.52 -18.66 29.56
CA LEU A 7 7.75 -18.12 28.22
C LEU A 7 8.38 -16.73 28.38
N VAL A 8 9.71 -16.69 28.43
CA VAL A 8 10.45 -15.42 28.37
C VAL A 8 10.32 -14.90 26.95
N VAL A 9 9.31 -14.05 26.72
CA VAL A 9 9.16 -13.30 25.48
C VAL A 9 10.31 -12.29 25.43
N LYS A 10 11.40 -12.65 24.75
CA LYS A 10 12.49 -11.73 24.44
C LYS A 10 11.93 -10.69 23.48
N TRP A 11 11.76 -9.47 23.96
CA TRP A 11 11.41 -8.34 23.11
C TRP A 11 12.60 -8.03 22.20
N PRO A 12 12.39 -7.82 20.89
CA PRO A 12 13.47 -7.39 20.00
C PRO A 12 14.06 -6.08 20.54
N GLY A 13 15.39 -5.96 20.49
CA GLY A 13 16.06 -4.72 20.88
C GLY A 13 15.56 -3.55 20.04
N TRP A 14 15.53 -2.35 20.63
CA TRP A 14 15.03 -1.13 19.98
C TRP A 14 15.70 -0.88 18.62
N ASP A 15 16.98 -1.22 18.45
CA ASP A 15 17.71 -1.10 17.19
C ASP A 15 17.11 -1.93 16.04
N CYS A 16 16.62 -3.14 16.35
CA CYS A 16 16.00 -4.03 15.36
C CYS A 16 14.64 -3.48 14.93
N VAL A 17 13.83 -3.02 15.88
CA VAL A 17 12.53 -2.40 15.63
C VAL A 17 12.71 -1.14 14.79
N LEU A 18 13.64 -0.26 15.15
CA LEU A 18 13.90 0.99 14.41
C LEU A 18 14.30 0.72 12.96
N LYS A 19 15.16 -0.27 12.72
CA LYS A 19 15.66 -0.62 11.38
C LYS A 19 14.57 -1.20 10.49
N GLU A 20 13.71 -2.06 11.02
CA GLU A 20 12.56 -2.59 10.29
C GLU A 20 11.50 -1.52 10.04
N THR A 21 11.25 -0.64 11.01
CA THR A 21 10.28 0.46 10.88
C THR A 21 10.74 1.47 9.82
N LEU A 22 12.05 1.79 9.78
CA LEU A 22 12.65 2.64 8.73
C LEU A 22 12.53 2.01 7.34
N ALA A 23 12.84 0.72 7.22
CA ALA A 23 12.69 0.02 5.95
C ALA A 23 11.22 -0.02 5.49
N LEU A 24 10.28 -0.15 6.43
CA LEU A 24 8.85 -0.06 6.12
C LEU A 24 8.45 1.33 5.66
N GLY A 25 8.87 2.35 6.40
CA GLY A 25 8.58 3.75 6.10
C GLY A 25 9.10 4.16 4.73
N LEU A 26 10.31 3.71 4.37
CA LEU A 26 10.88 3.97 3.04
C LEU A 26 10.06 3.30 1.93
N ASN A 27 9.66 2.03 2.11
CA ASN A 27 8.82 1.34 1.13
C ASN A 27 7.43 1.97 1.02
N ALA A 28 6.84 2.40 2.14
CA ALA A 28 5.58 3.13 2.15
C ALA A 28 5.68 4.46 1.40
N LEU A 29 6.76 5.24 1.61
CA LEU A 29 7.01 6.49 0.89
C LEU A 29 7.15 6.27 -0.62
N ILE A 30 7.89 5.23 -1.04
CA ILE A 30 8.02 4.86 -2.45
C ILE A 30 6.65 4.48 -3.02
N GLY A 31 5.88 3.67 -2.29
CA GLY A 31 4.51 3.29 -2.67
C GLY A 31 3.60 4.50 -2.86
N ILE A 32 3.61 5.45 -1.92
CA ILE A 32 2.84 6.70 -1.98
C ILE A 32 3.27 7.54 -3.19
N ALA A 33 4.57 7.68 -3.44
CA ALA A 33 5.08 8.44 -4.58
C ALA A 33 4.65 7.84 -5.92
N ILE A 34 4.71 6.51 -6.06
CA ILE A 34 4.25 5.80 -7.26
C ILE A 34 2.73 5.94 -7.44
N ALA A 35 1.97 5.86 -6.35
CA ALA A 35 0.53 6.06 -6.37
C ALA A 35 0.19 7.49 -6.84
N MET A 36 0.78 8.52 -6.23
CA MET A 36 0.59 9.91 -6.62
C MET A 36 0.96 10.16 -8.09
N PHE A 37 2.11 9.63 -8.54
CA PHE A 37 2.53 9.78 -9.94
C PHE A 37 1.52 9.12 -10.91
N SER A 38 1.08 7.90 -10.59
CA SER A 38 0.08 7.19 -11.39
C SER A 38 -1.25 7.92 -11.43
N PHE A 39 -1.68 8.52 -10.31
CA PHE A 39 -2.89 9.33 -10.24
C PHE A 39 -2.80 10.59 -11.11
N LEU A 40 -1.71 11.35 -10.98
CA LEU A 40 -1.47 12.55 -11.79
C LEU A 40 -1.37 12.21 -13.29
N TRP A 41 -0.81 11.05 -13.62
CA TRP A 41 -0.73 10.54 -14.99
C TRP A 41 -2.11 10.21 -15.58
N ILE A 42 -3.00 9.58 -14.79
CA ILE A 42 -4.40 9.31 -15.20
C ILE A 42 -5.13 10.62 -15.48
N LEU A 43 -4.96 11.63 -14.62
CA LEU A 43 -5.58 12.95 -14.80
C LEU A 43 -5.06 13.70 -16.04
N THR A 44 -3.81 13.47 -16.47
CA THR A 44 -3.20 14.19 -17.60
C THR A 44 -3.42 13.54 -18.96
N ILE A 45 -3.60 12.21 -19.02
CA ILE A 45 -3.88 11.51 -20.30
C ILE A 45 -5.33 11.63 -20.73
N SER A 46 -6.24 11.76 -19.76
CA SER A 46 -7.64 11.67 -20.09
C SER A 46 -8.16 12.97 -20.75
N PRO A 47 -8.97 12.87 -21.82
CA PRO A 47 -9.53 14.02 -22.54
C PRO A 47 -10.68 14.69 -21.77
N PHE A 48 -10.56 14.82 -20.45
CA PHE A 48 -11.63 15.30 -19.56
C PHE A 48 -12.02 16.76 -19.79
N ASP A 49 -11.14 17.55 -20.42
CA ASP A 49 -11.31 18.99 -20.63
C ASP A 49 -11.42 19.36 -22.12
N ASP A 50 -11.80 18.42 -23.00
CA ASP A 50 -11.94 18.72 -24.43
C ASP A 50 -13.29 19.45 -24.69
N PRO A 51 -13.27 20.76 -25.00
CA PRO A 51 -14.49 21.57 -25.13
C PRO A 51 -15.31 21.22 -26.38
N TYR A 52 -14.81 20.32 -27.24
CA TYR A 52 -15.47 19.91 -28.48
C TYR A 52 -16.27 18.61 -28.36
N LEU A 53 -16.27 17.95 -27.19
CA LEU A 53 -17.04 16.73 -26.95
C LEU A 53 -18.54 17.01 -26.81
N SER A 54 -19.37 16.17 -27.43
CA SER A 54 -20.81 16.22 -27.24
C SER A 54 -21.22 15.71 -25.85
N GLN A 55 -22.39 16.13 -25.36
CA GLN A 55 -22.89 15.79 -24.02
C GLN A 55 -22.98 14.27 -23.75
N PHE A 56 -23.22 13.48 -24.82
CA PHE A 56 -23.21 12.02 -24.78
C PHE A 56 -21.81 11.44 -24.61
N GLU A 57 -20.80 12.02 -25.26
CA GLU A 57 -19.42 11.57 -25.16
C GLU A 57 -18.81 11.94 -23.79
N TYR A 58 -19.22 13.07 -23.22
CA TYR A 58 -18.91 13.43 -21.83
C TYR A 58 -19.40 12.40 -20.81
N GLN A 59 -20.65 11.93 -20.93
CA GLN A 59 -21.17 10.90 -20.02
C GLN A 59 -20.38 9.59 -20.14
N ARG A 60 -20.01 9.20 -21.36
CA ARG A 60 -19.21 8.00 -21.61
C ARG A 60 -17.76 8.13 -21.12
N LEU A 61 -17.21 9.34 -21.10
CA LEU A 61 -15.93 9.65 -20.46
C LEU A 61 -16.02 9.53 -18.94
N ALA A 62 -17.08 10.07 -18.33
CA ALA A 62 -17.29 10.02 -16.88
C ALA A 62 -17.43 8.57 -16.37
N GLU A 63 -18.15 7.70 -17.09
CA GLU A 63 -18.22 6.27 -16.73
C GLU A 63 -16.87 5.56 -16.79
N LYS A 64 -16.01 5.96 -17.74
CA LYS A 64 -14.63 5.43 -17.83
C LYS A 64 -13.74 5.97 -16.72
N GLU A 65 -13.96 7.22 -16.29
CA GLU A 65 -13.28 7.84 -15.17
C GLU A 65 -13.55 7.09 -13.87
N ASP A 66 -14.82 6.85 -13.54
CA ASP A 66 -15.21 6.09 -12.36
C ASP A 66 -14.62 4.68 -12.37
N LEU A 67 -14.59 4.03 -13.54
CA LEU A 67 -13.97 2.71 -13.69
C LEU A 67 -12.46 2.76 -13.45
N MET A 68 -11.76 3.76 -13.99
CA MET A 68 -10.31 3.93 -13.82
C MET A 68 -9.93 4.29 -12.38
N LEU A 69 -10.71 5.18 -11.75
CA LEU A 69 -10.56 5.54 -10.34
C LEU A 69 -10.78 4.34 -9.43
N ALA A 70 -11.86 3.58 -9.68
CA ALA A 70 -12.11 2.34 -8.95
C ALA A 70 -10.95 1.35 -9.13
N LEU A 71 -10.49 1.09 -10.35
CA LEU A 71 -9.37 0.18 -10.60
C LEU A 71 -8.09 0.62 -9.86
N TRP A 72 -7.84 1.93 -9.82
CA TRP A 72 -6.71 2.52 -9.13
C TRP A 72 -6.81 2.36 -7.60
N GLU A 73 -7.98 2.62 -7.01
CA GLU A 73 -8.24 2.35 -5.59
C GLU A 73 -8.05 0.87 -5.23
N TRP A 74 -8.61 -0.04 -6.04
CA TRP A 74 -8.47 -1.49 -5.83
C TRP A 74 -7.01 -1.93 -5.92
N GLY A 75 -6.27 -1.45 -6.92
CA GLY A 75 -4.85 -1.74 -7.10
C GLY A 75 -3.99 -1.23 -5.93
N GLY A 76 -4.25 -0.01 -5.47
CA GLY A 76 -3.59 0.58 -4.31
C GLY A 76 -3.88 -0.18 -3.02
N GLY A 77 -5.15 -0.55 -2.79
CA GLY A 77 -5.57 -1.34 -1.64
C GLY A 77 -4.90 -2.71 -1.57
N ILE A 78 -4.83 -3.44 -2.68
CA ILE A 78 -4.16 -4.75 -2.76
C ILE A 78 -2.66 -4.62 -2.46
N TYR A 79 -1.99 -3.61 -3.01
CA TYR A 79 -0.58 -3.34 -2.76
C TYR A 79 -0.32 -3.07 -1.26
N PHE A 80 -1.16 -2.26 -0.62
CA PHE A 80 -1.02 -1.93 0.80
C PHE A 80 -1.20 -3.17 1.69
N VAL A 81 -2.18 -4.01 1.37
CA VAL A 81 -2.41 -5.29 2.06
C VAL A 81 -1.23 -6.24 1.90
N LEU A 82 -0.63 -6.34 0.71
CA LEU A 82 0.55 -7.17 0.47
C LEU A 82 1.77 -6.71 1.28
N ILE A 83 2.05 -5.41 1.33
CA ILE A 83 3.13 -4.87 2.17
C ILE A 83 2.87 -5.17 3.65
N PHE A 84 1.64 -4.99 4.11
CA PHE A 84 1.26 -5.26 5.49
C PHE A 84 1.41 -6.74 5.85
N LEU A 85 1.01 -7.66 4.97
CA LEU A 85 1.20 -9.10 5.17
C LEU A 85 2.68 -9.49 5.17
N LEU A 86 3.49 -8.92 4.28
CA LEU A 86 4.95 -9.16 4.26
C LEU A 86 5.63 -8.63 5.53
N TYR A 87 5.16 -7.51 6.06
CA TYR A 87 5.62 -6.98 7.34
C TYR A 87 5.30 -7.94 8.49
N LEU A 88 4.04 -8.33 8.63
CA LEU A 88 3.62 -9.30 9.65
C LEU A 88 4.41 -10.60 9.53
N ALA A 89 4.55 -11.14 8.31
CA ALA A 89 5.33 -12.35 8.06
C ALA A 89 6.78 -12.21 8.53
N ARG A 90 7.44 -11.07 8.28
CA ARG A 90 8.81 -10.83 8.78
C ARG A 90 8.87 -10.77 10.31
N VAL A 91 7.95 -10.06 10.95
CA VAL A 91 7.89 -9.98 12.42
C VAL A 91 7.70 -11.37 13.05
N PHE A 92 6.79 -12.18 12.50
CA PHE A 92 6.53 -13.54 13.01
C PHE A 92 7.65 -14.53 12.70
N ILE A 93 8.30 -14.45 11.53
CA ILE A 93 9.42 -15.33 11.16
C ILE A 93 10.67 -15.01 12.00
N HIS A 94 10.95 -13.73 12.28
CA HIS A 94 12.09 -13.36 13.12
C HIS A 94 11.94 -13.87 14.56
N LYS A 95 10.70 -13.89 15.10
CA LYS A 95 10.41 -14.53 16.40
C LYS A 95 10.63 -16.05 16.43
N ARG A 96 10.68 -16.73 15.28
CA ARG A 96 10.84 -18.20 15.22
C ARG A 96 12.30 -18.66 15.20
N LYS A 97 13.24 -17.75 14.93
CA LYS A 97 14.69 -18.04 14.83
C LYS A 97 15.50 -17.59 16.06
N SER A 98 14.90 -16.85 17.00
CA SER A 98 15.52 -16.45 18.27
C SER A 98 15.04 -17.31 19.43
#